data_AF-A0A5C6YNZ3-F1
#
_entry.id   AF-A0A5C6YNZ3-F1
#
_cell.length_a   1.000
_cell.length_b   1.000
_cell.length_c   1.000
_cell.angle_alpha   90.00
_cell.angle_beta   90.00
_cell.angle_gamma   90.00
#
_symmetry.space_group_name_H-M   'P 1'
#
loop_
_entity.id
_entity.type
_entity.pdbx_description
1 polymer ?
#
loop_
_entity_poly.entity_id
_entity_poly.type
_entity_poly.pdbx_seq_one_letter_code
_entity_poly.pdbx_strand_id
1 'polypeptide(L)'
;MVLKVTFAIFSIFILSCISSQNKSQNLETNSAAEIEAKKIAAEKMMDDGYLPGRIIYSDIVGDCEYTIQLKQGEREFYYVDPINLEETFRRDNQTVWVKFNGLRRMNRCENAAPVELTEIKNRDE
;
A
#
# COMPACT_ATOMS: atom_id res chain seq x y z
N MET A 1 -18.72 -59.93 -43.52
CA MET A 1 -18.96 -58.56 -44.03
C MET A 1 -17.70 -57.74 -43.75
N VAL A 2 -16.82 -57.64 -44.76
CA VAL A 2 -16.37 -56.38 -45.40
C VAL A 2 -15.65 -55.45 -44.40
N LEU A 3 -14.32 -55.55 -44.26
CA LEU A 3 -13.29 -54.87 -45.08
C LEU A 3 -13.18 -53.36 -44.76
N LYS A 4 -12.02 -53.01 -44.18
CA LYS A 4 -11.22 -51.75 -44.27
C LYS A 4 -11.96 -50.42 -44.31
N VAL A 5 -11.59 -49.49 -43.42
CA VAL A 5 -11.03 -48.18 -43.82
C VAL A 5 -10.08 -47.68 -42.72
N THR A 6 -8.78 -47.67 -43.02
CA THR A 6 -7.81 -46.73 -42.46
C THR A 6 -8.01 -45.37 -43.11
N PHE A 7 -8.13 -44.29 -42.35
CA PHE A 7 -7.74 -42.95 -42.79
C PHE A 7 -7.23 -42.13 -41.60
N ALA A 8 -5.95 -41.80 -41.68
CA ALA A 8 -5.31 -40.71 -40.95
C ALA A 8 -5.97 -39.38 -41.33
N ILE A 9 -5.92 -38.39 -40.43
CA ILE A 9 -5.47 -37.01 -40.73
C ILE A 9 -5.09 -36.36 -39.38
N PHE A 10 -3.79 -36.18 -39.23
CA PHE A 10 -3.15 -35.16 -38.39
C PHE A 10 -3.64 -33.79 -38.87
N SER A 11 -4.22 -32.98 -37.99
CA SER A 11 -4.32 -31.53 -38.19
C SER A 11 -4.39 -30.83 -36.84
N ILE A 12 -3.19 -30.58 -36.31
CA ILE A 12 -2.92 -29.58 -35.29
C ILE A 12 -3.25 -28.22 -35.91
N PHE A 13 -4.31 -27.57 -35.44
CA PHE A 13 -4.55 -26.14 -35.68
C PHE A 13 -4.42 -25.39 -34.36
N ILE A 14 -3.17 -25.13 -33.97
CA ILE A 14 -2.82 -24.01 -33.09
C ILE A 14 -2.83 -22.75 -33.96
N LEU A 15 -3.98 -22.07 -34.01
CA LEU A 15 -3.99 -20.64 -34.30
C LEU A 15 -3.98 -19.90 -32.96
N SER A 16 -2.77 -19.73 -32.44
CA SER A 16 -2.47 -18.69 -31.49
C SER A 16 -2.78 -17.35 -32.16
N CYS A 17 -3.87 -16.70 -31.74
CA CYS A 17 -4.08 -15.30 -32.08
C CYS A 17 -2.97 -14.47 -31.40
N ILE A 18 -1.91 -14.19 -32.16
CA ILE A 18 -1.07 -13.02 -31.98
C ILE A 18 -1.96 -11.81 -32.24
N SER A 19 -2.54 -11.28 -31.17
CA SER A 19 -2.92 -9.87 -31.10
C SER A 19 -1.85 -9.21 -30.24
N SER A 20 -0.76 -8.81 -30.89
CA SER A 20 0.22 -7.91 -30.30
C SER A 20 -0.43 -6.52 -30.27
N GLN A 21 -1.28 -6.31 -29.27
CA GLN A 21 -1.58 -4.97 -28.80
C GLN A 21 -0.50 -4.61 -27.79
N ASN A 22 0.48 -3.85 -28.27
CA ASN A 22 1.37 -3.05 -27.45
C ASN A 22 0.52 -2.12 -26.57
N LYS A 23 0.09 -2.63 -25.42
CA LYS A 23 -0.28 -1.81 -24.29
C LYS A 23 0.78 -2.09 -23.24
N SER A 24 1.77 -1.20 -23.21
CA SER A 24 2.62 -0.97 -22.06
C SER A 24 1.70 -0.68 -20.87
N GLN A 25 1.26 -1.73 -20.20
CA GLN A 25 0.96 -1.67 -18.80
C GLN A 25 2.32 -1.82 -18.14
N ASN A 26 2.81 -0.73 -17.57
CA ASN A 26 3.89 -0.73 -16.61
C ASN A 26 3.36 -1.50 -15.39
N LEU A 27 3.35 -2.84 -15.51
CA LEU A 27 3.23 -3.73 -14.39
C LEU A 27 4.65 -3.79 -13.86
N GLU A 28 4.95 -2.95 -12.88
CA GLU A 28 6.15 -3.03 -12.06
C GLU A 28 6.19 -4.43 -11.44
N THR A 29 6.71 -5.38 -12.20
CA THR A 29 7.12 -6.67 -11.69
C THR A 29 8.43 -6.40 -10.99
N ASN A 30 8.34 -5.79 -9.80
CA ASN A 30 9.48 -5.61 -8.92
C ASN A 30 10.16 -6.98 -8.80
N SER A 31 11.44 -7.05 -9.17
CA SER A 31 12.17 -8.31 -9.07
C SER A 31 12.12 -8.82 -7.63
N ALA A 32 12.26 -10.13 -7.41
CA ALA A 32 12.29 -10.69 -6.05
C ALA A 32 13.35 -9.99 -5.17
N ALA A 33 14.49 -9.60 -5.77
CA ALA A 33 15.54 -8.84 -5.13
C ALA A 33 15.10 -7.42 -4.70
N GLU A 34 14.24 -6.76 -5.48
CA GLU A 34 13.71 -5.43 -5.14
C GLU A 34 12.68 -5.49 -4.01
N ILE A 35 11.83 -6.51 -3.99
CA ILE A 35 10.88 -6.75 -2.88
C ILE A 35 11.65 -7.00 -1.59
N GLU A 36 12.69 -7.84 -1.64
CA GLU A 36 13.56 -8.11 -0.50
C GLU A 36 14.29 -6.85 -0.03
N ALA A 37 14.83 -6.05 -0.95
CA ALA A 37 15.46 -4.76 -0.62
C ALA A 37 14.49 -3.79 0.06
N LYS A 38 13.24 -3.65 -0.44
CA LYS A 38 12.20 -2.82 0.17
C LYS A 38 11.82 -3.30 1.57
N LYS A 39 11.79 -4.62 1.79
CA LYS A 39 11.54 -5.21 3.11
C LYS A 39 12.66 -4.89 4.10
N ILE A 40 13.92 -5.07 3.70
CA ILE A 40 15.09 -4.73 4.53
C ILE A 40 15.10 -3.23 4.86
N ALA A 41 14.78 -2.36 3.89
CA ALA A 41 14.68 -0.92 4.12
C ALA A 41 13.55 -0.58 5.11
N ALA A 42 12.39 -1.22 4.98
CA ALA A 42 11.28 -1.05 5.92
C ALA A 42 11.65 -1.52 7.34
N GLU A 43 12.35 -2.63 7.48
CA GLU A 43 12.87 -3.12 8.77
C GLU A 43 13.81 -2.10 9.42
N LYS A 44 14.75 -1.53 8.66
CA LYS A 44 15.63 -0.45 9.15
C LYS A 44 14.86 0.79 9.62
N MET A 45 13.84 1.22 8.87
CA MET A 45 13.00 2.34 9.29
C MET A 45 12.28 2.05 10.61
N MET A 46 11.82 0.81 10.81
CA MET A 46 11.20 0.41 12.07
C MET A 46 12.21 0.34 13.22
N ASP A 47 13.43 -0.15 12.97
CA ASP A 47 14.53 -0.18 13.94
C ASP A 47 14.96 1.25 14.35
N ASP A 48 14.89 2.20 13.42
CA ASP A 48 15.11 3.63 13.67
C ASP A 48 13.94 4.31 14.44
N GLY A 49 12.90 3.53 14.77
CA GLY A 49 11.76 3.96 15.59
C GLY A 49 10.61 4.57 14.79
N TYR A 50 10.63 4.51 13.46
CA TYR A 50 9.48 4.92 12.66
C TYR A 50 8.38 3.86 12.68
N LEU A 51 7.14 4.32 12.63
CA LEU A 51 5.97 3.47 12.44
C LEU A 51 5.45 3.60 11.01
N PRO A 52 5.10 2.47 10.36
CA PRO A 52 4.42 2.50 9.07
C PRO A 52 3.00 3.05 9.26
N GLY A 53 2.66 4.05 8.45
CA GLY A 53 1.35 4.69 8.48
C GLY A 53 0.74 4.89 7.10
N ARG A 54 -0.55 5.22 7.11
CA ARG A 54 -1.33 5.67 5.94
C ARG A 54 -2.17 6.87 6.35
N ILE A 55 -2.11 7.94 5.57
CA ILE A 55 -2.98 9.11 5.75
C ILE A 55 -4.39 8.73 5.31
N ILE A 56 -5.38 9.03 6.14
CA ILE A 56 -6.80 8.81 5.87
C ILE A 56 -7.51 10.15 5.96
N TYR A 57 -8.17 10.54 4.88
CA TYR A 57 -9.04 11.71 4.83
C TYR A 57 -10.48 11.34 5.18
N SER A 58 -11.17 12.22 5.90
CA SER A 58 -12.59 12.09 6.22
C SER A 58 -13.31 13.42 5.96
N ASP A 59 -14.41 13.38 5.20
CA ASP A 59 -15.30 14.53 4.96
C ASP A 59 -16.55 14.51 5.86
N ILE A 60 -16.60 13.57 6.80
CA ILE A 60 -17.73 13.40 7.72
C ILE A 60 -17.71 14.52 8.75
N VAL A 61 -18.84 15.21 8.89
CA VAL A 61 -19.01 16.30 9.86
C VAL A 61 -18.80 15.76 11.28
N GLY A 62 -17.83 16.35 12.00
CA GLY A 62 -17.49 15.97 13.37
C GLY A 62 -16.35 14.94 13.47
N ASP A 63 -15.85 14.44 12.35
CA ASP A 63 -14.66 13.59 12.33
C ASP A 63 -13.37 14.41 12.17
N CYS A 64 -12.22 13.79 12.42
CA CYS A 64 -10.92 14.36 12.12
C CYS A 64 -10.69 14.33 10.60
N GLU A 65 -10.54 15.52 10.00
CA GLU A 65 -10.35 15.66 8.55
C GLU A 65 -9.20 14.81 8.01
N TYR A 66 -8.08 14.76 8.73
CA TYR A 66 -6.94 13.90 8.41
C TYR A 66 -6.50 13.13 9.65
N THR A 67 -6.36 11.82 9.51
CA THR A 67 -5.79 10.93 10.52
C THR A 67 -4.67 10.08 9.92
N ILE A 68 -3.85 9.49 10.78
CA ILE A 68 -2.84 8.51 10.37
C ILE A 68 -3.24 7.16 10.94
N GLN A 69 -3.57 6.22 10.06
CA GLN A 69 -3.73 4.82 10.41
C GLN A 69 -2.34 4.21 10.60
N LEU A 70 -2.07 3.67 11.79
CA LEU A 70 -0.77 3.12 12.17
C LEU A 70 -0.86 1.63 12.44
N LYS A 71 0.25 0.93 12.18
CA LYS A 71 0.45 -0.45 12.58
C LYS A 71 1.75 -0.61 13.36
N GLN A 72 1.69 -1.27 14.51
CA GLN A 72 2.86 -1.58 15.32
C GLN A 72 2.89 -3.08 15.62
N GLY A 73 3.79 -3.80 14.96
CA GLY A 73 3.89 -5.26 15.08
C GLY A 73 2.58 -5.96 14.70
N GLU A 74 2.12 -6.84 15.60
CA GLU A 74 0.89 -7.63 15.44
C GLU A 74 -0.37 -6.92 15.96
N ARG A 75 -0.26 -5.68 16.46
CA ARG A 75 -1.42 -4.92 16.94
C ARG A 75 -2.38 -4.62 15.79
N GLU A 76 -3.65 -4.54 16.13
CA GLU A 76 -4.67 -3.98 15.24
C GLU A 76 -4.31 -2.54 14.85
N PHE A 77 -4.84 -2.11 13.71
CA PHE A 77 -4.66 -0.74 13.28
C PHE A 77 -5.31 0.21 14.27
N TYR A 78 -4.62 1.30 14.57
CA TYR A 78 -5.12 2.39 15.39
C TYR A 78 -4.87 3.70 14.69
N TYR A 79 -5.64 4.73 15.05
CA TYR A 79 -5.62 6.02 14.38
C TYR A 79 -5.11 7.11 15.32
N VAL A 80 -4.34 8.03 14.76
CA VAL A 80 -3.85 9.22 15.46
C VAL A 80 -4.23 10.49 14.69
N ASP A 81 -4.51 11.56 15.44
CA ASP A 81 -4.84 12.90 14.96
C ASP A 81 -3.60 13.80 15.08
N PRO A 82 -2.81 13.99 14.01
CA PRO A 82 -1.63 14.83 14.03
C PRO A 82 -2.00 16.31 14.08
N ILE A 83 -1.55 17.02 15.11
CA ILE A 83 -1.83 18.46 15.27
C ILE A 83 -1.04 19.35 14.30
N ASN A 84 0.03 18.81 13.70
CA ASN A 84 1.04 19.52 12.91
C ASN A 84 1.34 18.79 11.59
N LEU A 85 0.32 18.19 10.95
CA LEU A 85 0.48 17.56 9.65
C LEU A 85 0.78 18.61 8.56
N GLU A 86 1.90 18.46 7.87
CA GLU A 86 2.27 19.35 6.76
C GLU A 86 1.34 19.15 5.56
N GLU A 87 1.10 20.22 4.81
CA GLU A 87 0.17 20.23 3.68
C GLU A 87 0.56 19.25 2.55
N THR A 88 1.86 18.99 2.39
CA THR A 88 2.42 18.01 1.43
C THR A 88 1.96 16.57 1.69
N PHE A 89 1.60 16.27 2.95
CA PHE A 89 1.09 14.98 3.41
C PHE A 89 -0.43 14.94 3.58
N ARG A 90 -1.16 16.05 3.31
CA ARG A 90 -2.64 16.10 3.32
C ARG A 90 -3.25 15.46 2.07
N ARG A 91 -2.80 14.26 1.72
CA ARG A 91 -3.33 13.46 0.60
C ARG A 91 -3.82 12.14 1.13
N ASP A 92 -5.08 11.84 0.81
CA ASP A 92 -5.68 10.57 1.19
C ASP A 92 -4.89 9.39 0.62
N ASN A 93 -4.86 8.29 1.38
CA ASN A 93 -4.16 7.06 1.07
C ASN A 93 -2.64 7.15 0.88
N GLN A 94 -2.01 8.30 1.15
CA GLN A 94 -0.56 8.43 1.10
C GLN A 94 0.09 7.58 2.18
N THR A 95 1.12 6.81 1.81
CA THR A 95 1.84 5.99 2.77
C THR A 95 3.06 6.70 3.33
N VAL A 96 3.25 6.59 4.64
CA VAL A 96 4.21 7.42 5.38
C VAL A 96 4.96 6.61 6.43
N TRP A 97 6.16 7.07 6.75
CA TRP A 97 6.89 6.70 7.96
C TRP A 97 6.74 7.83 8.96
N VAL A 98 6.35 7.51 10.20
CA VAL A 98 6.12 8.55 11.22
C VAL A 98 6.79 8.24 12.55
N LYS A 99 7.23 9.30 13.21
CA LYS A 99 7.50 9.32 14.65
C LYS A 99 6.61 10.39 15.27
N PHE A 100 6.10 10.10 16.46
CA PHE A 100 5.20 11.03 17.13
C PHE A 100 5.31 10.92 18.64
N ASN A 101 4.88 11.98 19.30
CA ASN A 101 4.64 12.00 20.73
C ASN A 101 3.13 12.06 20.99
N GLY A 102 2.64 11.18 21.87
CA GLY A 102 1.26 11.23 22.32
C GLY A 102 1.00 12.50 23.15
N LEU A 103 -0.08 13.21 22.84
CA LEU A 103 -0.47 14.41 23.58
C LEU A 103 -1.52 14.07 24.63
N ARG A 104 -1.38 14.65 25.83
CA ARG A 104 -2.39 14.54 26.91
C ARG A 104 -3.49 15.58 26.75
N ARG A 105 -4.11 15.64 25.57
CA ARG A 105 -5.23 16.54 25.28
C ARG A 105 -6.49 15.73 25.00
N MET A 106 -7.63 16.39 25.13
CA MET A 106 -8.91 15.78 24.76
C MET A 106 -8.93 15.50 23.25
N ASN A 107 -9.46 14.35 22.85
CA ASN A 107 -9.56 14.00 21.45
C ASN A 107 -10.49 14.96 20.71
N ARG A 108 -10.11 15.36 19.50
CA ARG A 108 -10.95 16.11 18.56
C ARG A 108 -12.07 15.27 18.00
N CYS A 109 -11.76 14.00 17.73
CA CYS A 109 -12.65 13.03 17.13
C CYS A 109 -12.67 11.75 17.98
N GLU A 110 -13.71 10.94 17.79
CA GLU A 110 -13.96 9.77 18.62
C GLU A 110 -12.88 8.69 18.47
N ASN A 111 -12.35 8.53 17.26
CA ASN A 111 -11.58 7.35 16.88
C ASN A 111 -10.06 7.57 16.76
N ALA A 112 -9.55 8.79 17.00
CA ALA A 112 -8.13 9.09 16.88
C ALA A 112 -7.58 9.88 18.07
N ALA A 113 -6.44 9.43 18.60
CA ALA A 113 -5.76 10.10 19.69
C ALA A 113 -4.88 11.26 19.19
N PRO A 114 -4.87 12.42 19.85
CA PRO A 114 -4.07 13.56 19.41
C PRO A 114 -2.57 13.29 19.59
N VAL A 115 -1.79 13.58 18.56
CA VAL A 115 -0.34 13.41 18.55
C VAL A 115 0.36 14.61 17.94
N GLU A 116 1.61 14.82 18.34
CA GLU A 116 2.54 15.72 17.67
C GLU A 116 3.54 14.89 16.86
N LEU A 117 3.60 15.12 15.56
CA LEU A 117 4.58 14.50 14.69
C LEU A 117 5.95 15.11 15.01
N THR A 118 6.91 14.25 15.35
CA THR A 118 8.31 14.63 15.48
C THR A 118 9.03 14.49 14.15
N GLU A 119 8.69 13.46 13.38
CA GLU A 119 9.22 13.23 12.04
C GLU A 119 8.16 12.57 11.16
N ILE A 120 8.11 12.96 9.88
CA ILE A 120 7.28 12.33 8.87
C ILE A 120 8.06 12.24 7.54
N LYS A 121 7.96 11.10 6.86
CA LYS A 121 8.58 10.87 5.56
C LYS A 121 7.61 10.13 4.65
N ASN A 122 7.69 10.38 3.34
CA ASN A 122 7.00 9.54 2.37
C ASN A 122 7.64 8.14 2.39
N ARG A 123 6.83 7.10 2.29
CA ARG A 123 7.32 5.72 2.25
C ARG A 123 7.49 5.20 0.82
N ASP A 124 6.83 5.83 -0.14
CA ASP A 124 6.88 5.44 -1.55
C ASP A 124 7.98 6.18 -2.34
N GLU A 125 8.71 7.10 -1.68
CA GLU A 125 9.90 7.80 -2.20
C GLU A 125 11.20 7.15 -1.70
#